data_AF-A0A3M2SWY9-F1
#
_entry.id   AF-A0A3M2SWY9-F1
#
_cell.length_a   1.000
_cell.length_b   1.000
_cell.length_c   1.000
_cell.angle_alpha   90.00
_cell.angle_beta   90.00
_cell.angle_gamma   90.00
#
_symmetry.space_group_name_H-M   'P 1'
#
loop_
_entity.id
_entity.type
_entity.pdbx_description
1 polymer ?
#
loop_
_entity_poly.entity_id
_entity_poly.type
_entity_poly.pdbx_seq_one_letter_code
_entity_poly.pdbx_strand_id
1 'polypeptide(L)'
;MKSIEEARRKYAQLRDYDTPSKLRAALKSEQGATLCSDGLRSICWKAFLLFNNLDRAQWPRRISESRSAYSALRYHFLKYIEHPDDLQSTVDPLADDEEALRSDELMRADIAQDVDRCLQENFFFREPATKTKMVDILFIFCKLNPDLGYRQGMHELLAPILWVVDRDAVDAKSESDADHDLLLQLLDPAYVEHDAFALLCPVMQTARIYYEHREQPSASGQLDTIPIVSRCQHIHNDLLVAADPELGAYLQALEILPQIFLT
;
A
#
# COMPACT_ATOMS: atom_id res chain seq x y z
N MET A 1 -8.31 3.89 -19.77
CA MET A 1 -8.52 5.01 -18.84
C MET A 1 -9.98 5.42 -18.89
N LYS A 2 -10.57 5.83 -17.76
CA LYS A 2 -12.00 6.16 -17.67
C LYS A 2 -12.27 7.57 -18.16
N SER A 3 -13.49 7.82 -18.64
CA SER A 3 -13.92 9.18 -19.00
C SER A 3 -14.13 10.02 -17.74
N ILE A 4 -13.70 11.28 -17.80
CA ILE A 4 -13.90 12.25 -16.72
C ILE A 4 -15.38 12.50 -16.41
N GLU A 5 -16.25 12.47 -17.42
CA GLU A 5 -17.68 12.72 -17.25
C GLU A 5 -18.34 11.66 -16.35
N GLU A 6 -17.97 10.40 -16.55
CA GLU A 6 -18.49 9.29 -15.74
C GLU A 6 -17.98 9.38 -14.30
N ALA A 7 -16.72 9.75 -14.12
CA ALA A 7 -16.12 9.96 -12.82
C ALA A 7 -16.80 11.14 -12.08
N ARG A 8 -17.09 12.25 -12.76
CA ARG A 8 -17.81 13.42 -12.20
C ARG A 8 -19.22 13.05 -11.76
N ARG A 9 -19.99 12.34 -12.59
CA ARG A 9 -21.35 11.90 -12.25
C ARG A 9 -21.37 11.03 -11.00
N LYS A 10 -20.44 10.10 -10.87
CA LYS A 10 -20.33 9.22 -9.69
C LYS A 10 -19.83 10.01 -8.47
N TYR A 11 -18.90 10.95 -8.66
CA TYR A 11 -18.35 11.78 -7.58
C TYR A 11 -19.40 12.72 -6.97
N ALA A 12 -20.36 13.20 -7.77
CA ALA A 12 -21.48 13.98 -7.27
C ALA A 12 -22.28 13.24 -6.19
N GLN A 13 -22.48 11.93 -6.33
CA GLN A 13 -23.16 11.11 -5.32
C GLN A 13 -22.34 10.97 -4.03
N LEU A 14 -21.01 10.97 -4.15
CA LEU A 14 -20.12 10.96 -3.00
C LEU A 14 -20.11 12.31 -2.27
N ARG A 15 -20.50 13.40 -2.95
CA ARG A 15 -20.53 14.75 -2.36
C ARG A 15 -21.54 14.89 -1.22
N ASP A 16 -22.61 14.10 -1.25
CA ASP A 16 -23.70 14.16 -0.27
C ASP A 16 -23.32 13.63 1.13
N TYR A 17 -22.13 13.02 1.27
CA TYR A 17 -21.63 12.52 2.55
C TYR A 17 -20.65 13.50 3.20
N ASP A 18 -21.08 14.13 4.30
CA ASP A 18 -20.28 15.14 5.02
C ASP A 18 -19.43 14.58 6.16
N THR A 19 -19.66 13.33 6.58
CA THR A 19 -18.90 12.70 7.67
C THR A 19 -18.37 11.31 7.29
N PRO A 20 -17.17 10.92 7.77
CA PRO A 20 -16.62 9.59 7.52
C PRO A 20 -17.56 8.46 7.97
N SER A 21 -18.30 8.65 9.07
CA SER A 21 -19.25 7.64 9.57
C SER A 21 -20.42 7.42 8.62
N LYS A 22 -21.02 8.49 8.06
CA LYS A 22 -22.09 8.37 7.05
C LYS A 22 -21.58 7.72 5.78
N LEU A 23 -20.41 8.14 5.28
CA LEU A 23 -19.79 7.54 4.10
C LEU A 23 -19.50 6.05 4.34
N ARG A 24 -18.96 5.69 5.51
CA ARG A 24 -18.70 4.29 5.88
C ARG A 24 -19.98 3.46 5.95
N ALA A 25 -21.06 4.00 6.50
CA ALA A 25 -22.34 3.31 6.55
C ALA A 25 -22.91 3.09 5.14
N ALA A 26 -22.85 4.11 4.29
CA ALA A 26 -23.30 4.02 2.90
C ALA A 26 -22.50 2.96 2.13
N LEU A 27 -21.16 2.95 2.25
CA LEU A 27 -20.30 1.97 1.59
C LEU A 27 -20.52 0.52 2.05
N LYS A 28 -21.04 0.31 3.26
CA LYS A 28 -21.41 -1.02 3.79
C LYS A 28 -22.80 -1.48 3.34
N SER A 29 -23.62 -0.59 2.79
CA SER A 29 -24.94 -0.94 2.25
C SER A 29 -24.82 -1.54 0.84
N GLU A 30 -25.87 -2.22 0.37
CA GLU A 30 -25.93 -2.75 -1.01
C GLU A 30 -25.74 -1.64 -2.08
N GLN A 31 -26.16 -0.40 -1.78
CA GLN A 31 -25.94 0.78 -2.62
C GLN A 31 -24.49 1.28 -2.58
N GLY A 32 -23.74 0.94 -1.53
CA GLY A 32 -22.31 1.23 -1.40
C GLY A 32 -21.44 0.41 -2.35
N ALA A 33 -21.85 -0.83 -2.62
CA ALA A 33 -21.16 -1.73 -3.53
C ALA A 33 -21.15 -1.18 -4.97
N THR A 34 -22.18 -0.45 -5.39
CA THR A 34 -22.28 0.13 -6.74
C THR A 34 -21.51 1.45 -6.89
N LEU A 35 -21.30 2.20 -5.80
CA LEU A 35 -20.51 3.44 -5.83
C LEU A 35 -19.04 3.19 -6.19
N CYS A 36 -18.46 2.10 -5.68
CA CYS A 36 -17.05 1.75 -5.85
C CYS A 36 -16.80 0.63 -6.87
N SER A 37 -17.84 -0.02 -7.41
CA SER A 37 -17.68 -1.16 -8.33
C SER A 37 -16.96 -0.78 -9.62
N ASP A 38 -17.12 0.46 -10.07
CA ASP A 38 -16.57 0.94 -11.32
C ASP A 38 -16.02 2.38 -11.23
N GLY A 39 -15.18 2.66 -10.24
CA GLY A 39 -14.49 3.95 -10.10
C GLY A 39 -14.51 4.48 -8.67
N LEU A 40 -13.68 5.50 -8.40
CA LEU A 40 -13.67 6.28 -7.15
C LEU A 40 -13.32 5.51 -5.86
N ARG A 41 -12.95 4.23 -5.97
CA ARG A 41 -12.50 3.45 -4.80
C ARG A 41 -11.25 4.07 -4.20
N SER A 42 -10.32 4.51 -5.05
CA SER A 42 -9.13 5.26 -4.65
C SER A 42 -9.47 6.56 -3.91
N ILE A 43 -10.52 7.29 -4.31
CA ILE A 43 -10.99 8.49 -3.59
C ILE A 43 -11.51 8.13 -2.21
N CYS A 44 -12.30 7.06 -2.09
CA CYS A 44 -12.80 6.59 -0.80
C CYS A 44 -11.64 6.21 0.13
N TRP A 45 -10.64 5.49 -0.39
CA TRP A 45 -9.45 5.14 0.37
C TRP A 45 -8.66 6.39 0.82
N LYS A 46 -8.41 7.36 -0.08
CA LYS A 46 -7.76 8.63 0.27
C LYS A 46 -8.56 9.38 1.35
N ALA A 47 -9.88 9.41 1.24
CA ALA A 47 -10.76 10.04 2.22
C ALA A 47 -10.65 9.40 3.62
N PHE A 48 -10.59 8.07 3.71
CA PHE A 48 -10.48 7.39 5.00
C PHE A 48 -9.06 7.34 5.57
N LEU A 49 -8.05 7.25 4.71
CA LEU A 49 -6.68 6.97 5.13
C LEU A 49 -5.78 8.20 5.15
N LEU A 50 -6.06 9.24 4.35
CA LEU A 50 -5.17 10.41 4.19
C LEU A 50 -5.77 11.73 4.71
N PHE A 51 -7.08 11.91 4.62
CA PHE A 51 -7.68 13.24 4.79
C PHE A 51 -8.23 13.54 6.19
N ASN A 52 -8.17 12.59 7.15
CA ASN A 52 -8.66 12.67 8.53
C ASN A 52 -10.17 12.94 8.68
N ASN A 53 -10.76 13.77 7.81
CA ASN A 53 -12.16 14.14 7.73
C ASN A 53 -12.57 14.34 6.25
N LEU A 54 -13.86 14.64 6.01
CA LEU A 54 -14.39 14.91 4.67
C LEU A 54 -14.42 16.42 4.32
N ASP A 55 -13.55 17.23 4.93
CA ASP A 55 -13.36 18.63 4.53
C ASP A 55 -12.59 18.70 3.21
N ARG A 56 -13.34 18.65 2.11
CA ARG A 56 -12.82 18.62 0.73
C ARG A 56 -12.02 19.85 0.36
N ALA A 57 -12.16 20.97 1.08
CA ALA A 57 -11.35 22.16 0.86
C ALA A 57 -9.86 21.92 1.17
N GLN A 58 -9.56 20.97 2.07
CA GLN A 58 -8.18 20.64 2.45
C GLN A 58 -7.53 19.57 1.56
N TRP A 59 -8.34 18.81 0.80
CA TRP A 59 -7.86 17.66 0.03
C TRP A 59 -6.82 18.03 -1.03
N PRO A 60 -6.98 19.11 -1.83
CA PRO A 60 -5.97 19.58 -2.78
C PRO A 60 -4.59 19.78 -2.15
N ARG A 61 -4.58 20.45 -0.99
CA ARG A 61 -3.35 20.77 -0.29
C ARG A 61 -2.69 19.49 0.24
N ARG A 62 -3.46 18.63 0.91
CA ARG A 62 -2.94 17.38 1.49
C ARG A 62 -2.37 16.43 0.46
N ILE A 63 -3.05 16.25 -0.67
CA ILE A 63 -2.55 15.36 -1.72
C ILE A 63 -1.29 15.95 -2.38
N SER A 64 -1.24 17.26 -2.57
CA SER A 64 -0.04 17.94 -3.07
C SER A 64 1.14 17.78 -2.11
N GLU A 65 0.95 18.01 -0.81
CA GLU A 65 1.98 17.84 0.21
C GLU A 65 2.50 16.40 0.24
N SER A 66 1.59 15.41 0.21
CA SER A 66 1.95 13.98 0.16
C SER A 66 2.75 13.61 -1.09
N ARG A 67 2.36 14.14 -2.26
CA ARG A 67 3.07 13.91 -3.53
C ARG A 67 4.45 14.56 -3.53
N SER A 68 4.56 15.80 -3.05
CA SER A 68 5.85 16.48 -2.92
C SER A 68 6.79 15.72 -1.97
N ALA A 69 6.27 15.19 -0.85
CA ALA A 69 7.05 14.38 0.07
C ALA A 69 7.58 13.11 -0.62
N TYR A 70 6.72 12.36 -1.33
CA TYR A 70 7.16 11.17 -2.06
C TYR A 70 8.21 11.50 -3.14
N SER A 71 8.01 12.57 -3.92
CA SER A 71 8.98 12.99 -4.93
C SER A 71 10.35 13.30 -4.33
N ALA A 72 10.39 13.96 -3.15
CA ALA A 72 11.64 14.24 -2.44
C ALA A 72 12.31 12.96 -1.94
N LEU A 73 11.55 12.02 -1.40
CA LEU A 73 12.06 10.72 -0.95
C LEU A 73 12.60 9.89 -2.11
N ARG A 74 11.86 9.83 -3.23
CA ARG A 74 12.26 9.12 -4.44
C ARG A 74 13.56 9.71 -4.98
N TYR A 75 13.63 11.04 -5.12
CA TYR A 75 14.84 11.73 -5.54
C TYR A 75 16.03 11.42 -4.62
N HIS A 76 15.84 11.45 -3.31
CA HIS A 76 16.90 11.20 -2.35
C HIS A 76 17.39 9.75 -2.37
N PHE A 77 16.49 8.78 -2.25
CA PHE A 77 16.87 7.37 -2.09
C PHE A 77 17.22 6.65 -3.39
N LEU A 78 16.72 7.12 -4.55
CA LEU A 78 17.04 6.50 -5.83
C LEU A 78 18.15 7.21 -6.60
N LYS A 79 18.67 8.36 -6.10
CA LYS A 79 19.71 9.15 -6.77
C LYS A 79 20.84 8.29 -7.34
N TYR A 80 21.47 7.49 -6.48
CA TYR A 80 22.64 6.70 -6.85
C TYR A 80 22.29 5.38 -7.55
N ILE A 81 21.04 4.93 -7.46
CA ILE A 81 20.54 3.78 -8.21
C ILE A 81 20.27 4.19 -9.68
N GLU A 82 19.73 5.39 -9.90
CA GLU A 82 19.44 5.93 -11.24
C GLU A 82 20.69 6.55 -11.89
N HIS A 83 21.58 7.12 -11.08
CA HIS A 83 22.82 7.76 -11.51
C HIS A 83 24.03 7.24 -10.71
N PRO A 84 24.51 6.02 -10.98
CA PRO A 84 25.66 5.45 -10.27
C PRO A 84 26.96 6.26 -10.43
N ASP A 85 27.12 6.96 -11.55
CA ASP A 85 28.30 7.79 -11.83
C ASP A 85 28.45 8.98 -10.87
N ASP A 86 27.35 9.43 -10.25
CA ASP A 86 27.37 10.55 -9.29
C ASP A 86 28.10 10.18 -7.99
N LEU A 87 28.22 8.89 -7.65
CA LEU A 87 29.00 8.39 -6.51
C LEU A 87 30.51 8.60 -6.69
N GLN A 88 31.01 8.48 -7.92
CA GLN A 88 32.44 8.64 -8.19
C GLN A 88 32.89 10.10 -8.12
N SER A 89 31.94 11.04 -8.27
CA SER A 89 32.18 12.48 -8.15
C SER A 89 32.19 12.97 -6.70
N THR A 90 31.71 12.19 -5.73
CA THR A 90 31.77 12.51 -4.30
C THR A 90 33.13 12.08 -3.74
N VAL A 91 34.11 12.97 -3.80
CA VAL A 91 35.50 12.78 -3.33
C VAL A 91 35.58 12.82 -1.80
N ASP A 92 34.86 11.94 -1.10
CA ASP A 92 35.06 11.71 0.34
C ASP A 92 35.64 10.30 0.57
N PRO A 93 36.95 10.18 0.88
CA PRO A 93 37.64 8.91 1.11
C PRO A 93 37.17 8.10 2.33
N LEU A 94 36.19 8.62 3.10
CA LEU A 94 35.59 7.98 4.27
C LEU A 94 34.12 7.59 4.08
N ALA A 95 33.56 7.73 2.87
CA ALA A 95 32.13 7.53 2.65
C ALA A 95 31.73 6.04 2.65
N ASP A 96 30.88 5.67 3.61
CA ASP A 96 30.13 4.41 3.75
C ASP A 96 29.11 4.16 2.60
N ASP A 97 29.23 4.94 1.51
CA ASP A 97 28.21 5.10 0.47
C ASP A 97 28.20 3.93 -0.54
N GLU A 98 29.34 3.28 -0.80
CA GLU A 98 29.39 2.08 -1.66
C GLU A 98 28.74 0.86 -0.99
N GLU A 99 28.96 0.68 0.33
CA GLU A 99 28.33 -0.41 1.07
C GLU A 99 26.82 -0.17 1.21
N ALA A 100 26.40 1.06 1.47
CA ALA A 100 25.00 1.46 1.48
C ALA A 100 24.32 1.22 0.12
N LEU A 101 24.96 1.61 -1.00
CA LEU A 101 24.44 1.35 -2.34
C LEU A 101 24.26 -0.14 -2.59
N ARG A 102 25.28 -0.94 -2.29
CA ARG A 102 25.20 -2.39 -2.45
C ARG A 102 24.06 -2.99 -1.62
N SER A 103 23.86 -2.52 -0.40
CA SER A 103 22.73 -2.96 0.43
C SER A 103 21.38 -2.57 -0.18
N ASP A 104 21.29 -1.39 -0.78
CA ASP A 104 20.09 -0.90 -1.45
C ASP A 104 19.78 -1.70 -2.73
N GLU A 105 20.81 -2.05 -3.52
CA GLU A 105 20.68 -2.92 -4.69
C GLU A 105 20.19 -4.32 -4.32
N LEU A 106 20.76 -4.91 -3.26
CA LEU A 106 20.33 -6.21 -2.75
C LEU A 106 18.87 -6.19 -2.29
N MET A 107 18.47 -5.18 -1.51
CA MET A 107 17.09 -5.02 -1.08
C MET A 107 16.13 -4.89 -2.27
N ARG A 108 16.49 -4.11 -3.29
CA ARG A 108 15.68 -3.96 -4.49
C ARG A 108 15.58 -5.26 -5.29
N ALA A 109 16.66 -6.05 -5.35
CA ALA A 109 16.65 -7.36 -5.99
C ALA A 109 15.69 -8.33 -5.27
N ASP A 110 15.71 -8.36 -3.94
CA ASP A 110 14.80 -9.18 -3.13
C ASP A 110 13.34 -8.79 -3.37
N ILE A 111 13.05 -7.49 -3.36
CA ILE A 111 11.71 -6.96 -3.68
C ILE A 111 11.31 -7.36 -5.11
N ALA A 112 12.21 -7.20 -6.08
CA ALA A 112 11.93 -7.49 -7.48
C ALA A 112 11.59 -8.97 -7.71
N GLN A 113 12.27 -9.89 -7.03
CA GLN A 113 12.00 -11.33 -7.12
C GLN A 113 10.56 -11.68 -6.69
N ASP A 114 10.04 -10.97 -5.69
CA ASP A 114 8.68 -11.13 -5.20
C ASP A 114 7.64 -10.45 -6.12
N VAL A 115 7.94 -9.23 -6.56
CA VAL A 115 7.10 -8.48 -7.51
C VAL A 115 6.95 -9.23 -8.84
N ASP A 116 8.00 -9.91 -9.31
CA ASP A 116 7.98 -10.63 -10.59
C ASP A 116 6.96 -11.78 -10.63
N ARG A 117 6.67 -12.39 -9.48
CA ARG A 117 5.67 -13.47 -9.33
C ARG A 117 4.30 -12.98 -8.84
N CYS A 118 4.17 -11.70 -8.47
CA CYS A 118 2.95 -11.15 -7.91
C CYS A 118 1.84 -11.02 -8.96
N LEU A 119 0.67 -11.62 -8.68
CA LEU A 119 -0.58 -11.47 -9.44
C LEU A 119 -0.42 -11.56 -10.97
N GLN A 120 0.46 -12.45 -11.45
CA GLN A 120 0.82 -12.53 -12.87
C GLN A 120 -0.36 -12.92 -13.76
N GLU A 121 -1.50 -13.40 -13.26
CA GLU A 121 -2.70 -13.61 -14.07
C GLU A 121 -3.28 -12.30 -14.66
N ASN A 122 -2.99 -11.15 -14.05
CA ASN A 122 -3.43 -9.85 -14.55
C ASN A 122 -2.28 -9.16 -15.32
N PHE A 123 -2.54 -8.82 -16.59
CA PHE A 123 -1.56 -8.21 -17.50
C PHE A 123 -0.87 -6.96 -16.93
N PHE A 124 -1.58 -6.17 -16.12
CA PHE A 124 -0.99 -4.96 -15.53
C PHE A 124 0.21 -5.24 -14.63
N PHE A 125 0.20 -6.34 -13.88
CA PHE A 125 1.35 -6.72 -13.05
C PHE A 125 2.47 -7.40 -13.84
N ARG A 126 2.27 -7.65 -15.13
CA ARG A 126 3.34 -8.08 -16.05
C ARG A 126 4.10 -6.90 -16.64
N GLU A 127 3.48 -5.71 -16.67
CA GLU A 127 4.06 -4.52 -17.30
C GLU A 127 5.33 -4.07 -16.55
N PRO A 128 6.45 -3.84 -17.26
CA PRO A 128 7.70 -3.40 -16.63
C PRO A 128 7.52 -2.12 -15.81
N ALA A 129 6.74 -1.16 -16.32
CA ALA A 129 6.48 0.10 -15.63
C ALA A 129 5.73 -0.10 -14.30
N THR A 130 4.81 -1.07 -14.23
CA THR A 130 4.10 -1.41 -12.98
C THR A 130 5.05 -2.08 -11.99
N LYS A 131 5.87 -3.03 -12.46
CA LYS A 131 6.88 -3.69 -11.61
C LYS A 131 7.87 -2.67 -11.02
N THR A 132 8.36 -1.73 -11.83
CA THR A 132 9.23 -0.64 -11.36
C THR A 132 8.55 0.20 -10.27
N LYS A 133 7.29 0.64 -10.48
CA LYS A 133 6.53 1.37 -9.44
C LYS A 133 6.45 0.58 -8.14
N MET A 134 6.14 -0.71 -8.21
CA MET A 134 6.02 -1.55 -7.01
C MET A 134 7.36 -1.66 -6.26
N VAL A 135 8.46 -1.88 -7.00
CA VAL A 135 9.81 -1.97 -6.41
C VAL A 135 10.20 -0.64 -5.76
N ASP A 136 10.00 0.49 -6.45
CA ASP A 136 10.35 1.82 -5.94
C ASP A 136 9.56 2.17 -4.68
N ILE A 137 8.24 1.95 -4.68
CA ILE A 137 7.36 2.21 -3.52
C ILE A 137 7.80 1.38 -2.31
N LEU A 138 8.00 0.07 -2.48
CA LEU A 138 8.39 -0.83 -1.38
C LEU A 138 9.79 -0.49 -0.87
N PHE A 139 10.73 -0.22 -1.78
CA PHE A 139 12.09 0.17 -1.43
C PHE A 139 12.09 1.44 -0.58
N ILE A 140 11.43 2.51 -1.03
CA ILE A 140 11.33 3.78 -0.28
C ILE A 140 10.66 3.54 1.07
N PHE A 141 9.60 2.73 1.12
CA PHE A 141 8.95 2.38 2.39
C PHE A 141 9.93 1.70 3.36
N CYS A 142 10.77 0.78 2.87
CA CYS A 142 11.76 0.10 3.69
C CYS A 142 12.88 1.04 4.16
N LYS A 143 13.34 1.98 3.31
CA LYS A 143 14.31 3.02 3.69
C LYS A 143 13.79 3.92 4.82
N LEU A 144 12.49 4.19 4.85
CA LEU A 144 11.85 4.93 5.94
C LEU A 144 11.61 4.10 7.21
N ASN A 145 11.65 2.77 7.10
CA ASN A 145 11.35 1.83 8.18
C ASN A 145 12.47 0.78 8.31
N PRO A 146 13.73 1.20 8.58
CA PRO A 146 14.87 0.30 8.56
C PRO A 146 14.81 -0.80 9.62
N ASP A 147 14.07 -0.58 10.70
CA ASP A 147 13.83 -1.57 11.75
C ASP A 147 12.85 -2.69 11.32
N LEU A 148 12.04 -2.45 10.29
CA LEU A 148 11.18 -3.46 9.68
C LEU A 148 11.84 -4.14 8.49
N GLY A 149 12.44 -3.33 7.61
CA GLY A 149 12.96 -3.75 6.31
C GLY A 149 11.88 -4.30 5.37
N TYR A 150 12.30 -4.92 4.27
CA TYR A 150 11.40 -5.62 3.37
C TYR A 150 11.09 -7.03 3.90
N ARG A 151 9.82 -7.43 3.81
CA ARG A 151 9.36 -8.79 4.12
C ARG A 151 8.44 -9.30 3.03
N GLN A 152 8.62 -10.56 2.64
CA GLN A 152 7.75 -11.23 1.68
C GLN A 152 6.28 -11.10 2.12
N GLY A 153 5.41 -10.78 1.17
CA GLY A 153 3.99 -10.50 1.39
C GLY A 153 3.64 -9.01 1.38
N MET A 154 4.59 -8.10 1.66
CA MET A 154 4.33 -6.65 1.57
C MET A 154 3.91 -6.21 0.15
N HIS A 155 4.47 -6.85 -0.87
CA HIS A 155 4.11 -6.62 -2.26
C HIS A 155 2.65 -7.00 -2.57
N GLU A 156 2.08 -7.99 -1.87
CA GLU A 156 0.68 -8.39 -2.01
C GLU A 156 -0.28 -7.39 -1.39
N LEU A 157 0.16 -6.61 -0.39
CA LEU A 157 -0.61 -5.47 0.14
C LEU A 157 -0.57 -4.28 -0.83
N LEU A 158 0.59 -4.00 -1.44
CA LEU A 158 0.74 -2.89 -2.39
C LEU A 158 0.01 -3.15 -3.71
N ALA A 159 0.06 -4.36 -4.25
CA ALA A 159 -0.48 -4.68 -5.57
C ALA A 159 -1.95 -4.24 -5.77
N PRO A 160 -2.92 -4.59 -4.89
CA PRO A 160 -4.30 -4.12 -5.04
C PRO A 160 -4.43 -2.61 -4.84
N ILE A 161 -3.55 -1.98 -4.04
CA ILE A 161 -3.54 -0.53 -3.86
C ILE A 161 -3.20 0.15 -5.19
N LEU A 162 -2.05 -0.22 -5.77
CA LEU A 162 -1.56 0.34 -7.02
C LEU A 162 -2.55 0.11 -8.17
N TRP A 163 -3.10 -1.09 -8.28
CA TRP A 163 -4.11 -1.43 -9.29
C TRP A 163 -5.35 -0.55 -9.22
N VAL A 164 -5.90 -0.33 -8.02
CA VAL A 164 -7.10 0.50 -7.86
C VAL A 164 -6.81 1.96 -8.16
N VAL A 165 -5.67 2.49 -7.74
CA VAL A 165 -5.27 3.87 -8.05
C VAL A 165 -5.09 4.07 -9.56
N ASP A 166 -4.43 3.14 -10.24
CA ASP A 166 -4.26 3.17 -11.70
C ASP A 166 -5.60 3.08 -12.45
N ARG A 167 -6.47 2.14 -12.07
CA ARG A 167 -7.76 1.91 -12.73
C ARG A 167 -8.75 3.05 -12.56
N ASP A 168 -8.61 3.81 -11.48
CA ASP A 168 -9.42 4.99 -11.21
C ASP A 168 -8.83 6.26 -11.84
N ALA A 169 -7.60 6.24 -12.36
CA ALA A 169 -6.99 7.40 -12.97
C ALA A 169 -7.74 7.85 -14.24
N VAL A 170 -7.83 9.17 -14.43
CA VAL A 170 -8.61 9.81 -15.49
C VAL A 170 -7.68 10.65 -16.37
N ASP A 171 -7.74 10.46 -17.69
CA ASP A 171 -6.94 11.27 -18.61
C ASP A 171 -7.55 12.67 -18.77
N ALA A 172 -6.77 13.70 -18.46
CA ALA A 172 -7.19 15.10 -18.50
C ALA A 172 -7.25 15.69 -19.93
N LYS A 173 -6.78 14.96 -20.95
CA LYS A 173 -6.66 15.45 -22.34
C LYS A 173 -7.97 15.82 -23.02
N SER A 174 -9.13 15.54 -22.43
CA SER A 174 -10.44 15.75 -23.06
C SER A 174 -11.07 17.12 -22.86
N GLU A 175 -10.62 17.95 -21.91
CA GLU A 175 -11.25 19.26 -21.68
C GLU A 175 -10.21 20.34 -21.32
N SER A 176 -10.05 21.31 -22.21
CA SER A 176 -9.11 22.42 -22.11
C SER A 176 -9.63 23.62 -21.31
N ASP A 177 -10.69 23.46 -20.52
CA ASP A 177 -11.33 24.55 -19.80
C ASP A 177 -11.89 24.04 -18.47
N ALA A 178 -11.11 24.18 -17.39
CA ALA A 178 -11.58 24.53 -16.05
C ALA A 178 -10.44 24.47 -15.03
N ASP A 179 -10.30 25.55 -14.28
CA ASP A 179 -9.75 25.60 -12.93
C ASP A 179 -9.86 24.28 -12.15
N HIS A 180 -8.75 23.88 -11.49
CA HIS A 180 -8.70 23.08 -10.26
C HIS A 180 -9.87 22.09 -10.02
N ASP A 181 -10.21 21.25 -11.00
CA ASP A 181 -11.19 20.18 -10.75
C ASP A 181 -10.56 19.24 -9.73
N LEU A 182 -11.07 19.28 -8.51
CA LEU A 182 -10.63 18.42 -7.40
C LEU A 182 -10.56 16.96 -7.85
N LEU A 183 -11.46 16.52 -8.73
CA LEU A 183 -11.46 15.16 -9.25
C LEU A 183 -10.23 14.86 -10.12
N LEU A 184 -9.85 15.78 -11.01
CA LEU A 184 -8.64 15.67 -11.82
C LEU A 184 -7.40 15.62 -10.95
N GLN A 185 -7.33 16.46 -9.93
CA GLN A 185 -6.20 16.46 -9.01
C GLN A 185 -6.12 15.13 -8.23
N LEU A 186 -7.25 14.60 -7.77
CA LEU A 186 -7.31 13.35 -7.00
C LEU A 186 -7.07 12.09 -7.85
N LEU A 187 -7.31 12.12 -9.16
CA LEU A 187 -7.25 10.96 -10.05
C LEU A 187 -6.21 11.14 -11.18
N ASP A 188 -5.21 11.97 -10.94
CA ASP A 188 -4.17 12.28 -11.91
C ASP A 188 -3.27 11.05 -12.20
N PRO A 189 -3.20 10.57 -13.45
CA PRO A 189 -2.39 9.42 -13.82
C PRO A 189 -0.89 9.63 -13.59
N ALA A 190 -0.40 10.88 -13.58
CA ALA A 190 1.02 11.17 -13.33
C ALA A 190 1.44 10.86 -11.88
N TYR A 191 0.49 10.76 -10.95
CA TYR A 191 0.75 10.58 -9.52
C TYR A 191 0.26 9.23 -8.98
N VAL A 192 0.04 8.24 -9.84
CA VAL A 192 -0.41 6.89 -9.44
C VAL A 192 0.57 6.26 -8.44
N GLU A 193 1.88 6.39 -8.69
CA GLU A 193 2.92 5.86 -7.81
C GLU A 193 2.92 6.57 -6.44
N HIS A 194 2.89 7.91 -6.45
CA HIS A 194 2.85 8.74 -5.23
C HIS A 194 1.64 8.41 -4.36
N ASP A 195 0.48 8.33 -4.98
CA ASP A 195 -0.78 8.11 -4.27
C ASP A 195 -0.87 6.66 -3.75
N ALA A 196 -0.30 5.69 -4.47
CA ALA A 196 -0.18 4.32 -3.99
C ALA A 196 0.76 4.20 -2.78
N PHE A 197 1.91 4.88 -2.80
CA PHE A 197 2.79 4.96 -1.63
C PHE A 197 2.10 5.60 -0.43
N ALA A 198 1.43 6.74 -0.64
CA ALA A 198 0.72 7.45 0.42
C ALA A 198 -0.35 6.58 1.09
N LEU A 199 -1.07 5.77 0.30
CA LEU A 199 -2.08 4.82 0.79
C LEU A 199 -1.46 3.58 1.45
N LEU A 200 -0.30 3.11 0.98
CA LEU A 200 0.42 1.99 1.57
C LEU A 200 0.88 2.31 3.00
N CYS A 201 1.37 3.52 3.27
CA CYS A 201 1.87 3.91 4.59
C CYS A 201 0.89 3.63 5.76
N PRO A 202 -0.37 4.13 5.77
CA PRO A 202 -1.31 3.85 6.84
C PRO A 202 -1.78 2.39 6.88
N VAL A 203 -1.82 1.69 5.74
CA VAL A 203 -2.08 0.23 5.70
C VAL A 203 -0.97 -0.51 6.45
N MET A 204 0.27 -0.18 6.14
CA MET A 204 1.44 -0.76 6.79
C MET A 204 1.54 -0.36 8.27
N GLN A 205 1.15 0.84 8.68
CA GLN A 205 1.08 1.20 10.11
C GLN A 205 0.20 0.23 10.92
N THR A 206 -0.85 -0.30 10.30
CA THR A 206 -1.73 -1.30 10.94
C THR A 206 -1.17 -2.72 10.79
N ALA A 207 -0.64 -3.07 9.62
CA ALA A 207 -0.16 -4.43 9.33
C ALA A 207 1.24 -4.74 9.89
N ARG A 208 2.02 -3.70 10.22
CA ARG A 208 3.43 -3.78 10.65
C ARG A 208 3.68 -4.82 11.73
N ILE A 209 2.79 -4.91 12.72
CA ILE A 209 2.93 -5.86 13.84
C ILE A 209 3.06 -7.32 13.38
N TYR A 210 2.57 -7.67 12.19
CA TYR A 210 2.65 -9.02 11.64
C TYR A 210 3.97 -9.29 10.90
N TYR A 211 4.74 -8.25 10.61
CA TYR A 211 6.03 -8.32 9.91
C TYR A 211 7.22 -8.12 10.87
N GLU A 212 7.00 -7.53 12.05
CA GLU A 212 8.01 -7.35 13.09
C GLU A 212 8.45 -8.71 13.67
N HIS A 213 9.76 -8.98 13.60
CA HIS A 213 10.37 -10.09 14.31
C HIS A 213 11.11 -9.50 15.52
N ARG A 214 10.55 -9.65 16.72
CA ARG A 214 11.27 -9.34 17.96
C ARG A 214 12.31 -10.43 18.20
N GLU A 215 13.56 -10.16 17.84
CA GLU A 215 14.68 -11.04 18.15
C GLU A 215 15.18 -10.89 19.61
N GLN A 216 14.62 -9.96 20.38
CA GLN A 216 14.99 -9.74 21.78
C GLN A 216 14.23 -10.73 22.69
N PRO A 217 14.94 -11.60 23.44
CA PRO A 217 14.32 -12.41 24.47
C PRO A 217 13.68 -11.50 25.52
N SER A 218 12.42 -11.75 25.86
CA SER A 218 11.78 -11.12 27.01
C SER A 218 12.64 -11.35 28.26
N ALA A 219 12.72 -10.39 29.17
CA ALA A 219 13.53 -10.48 30.40
C ALA A 219 13.20 -11.72 31.28
N SER A 220 12.10 -12.41 30.98
CA SER A 220 11.63 -13.66 31.57
C SER A 220 12.14 -14.95 30.88
N GLY A 221 12.91 -14.86 29.78
CA GLY A 221 13.39 -16.01 29.02
C GLY A 221 12.31 -16.75 28.21
N GLN A 222 11.08 -16.24 28.17
CA GLN A 222 10.04 -16.74 27.25
C GLN A 222 10.21 -16.08 25.87
N LEU A 223 10.22 -16.91 24.83
CA LEU A 223 10.13 -16.44 23.45
C LEU A 223 8.75 -15.79 23.27
N ASP A 224 8.71 -14.48 22.99
CA ASP A 224 7.47 -13.81 22.59
C ASP A 224 6.95 -14.52 21.33
N THR A 225 5.70 -14.97 21.38
CA THR A 225 5.07 -15.63 20.23
C THR A 225 4.88 -14.59 19.12
N ILE A 226 5.35 -14.90 17.90
CA ILE A 226 5.25 -14.01 16.75
C ILE A 226 3.76 -13.61 16.55
N PRO A 227 3.43 -12.32 16.36
CA PRO A 227 2.03 -11.86 16.36
C PRO A 227 1.12 -12.55 15.34
N ILE A 228 1.64 -12.88 14.14
CA ILE A 228 0.87 -13.62 13.13
C ILE A 228 0.55 -15.04 13.60
N VAL A 229 1.51 -15.70 14.25
CA VAL A 229 1.35 -17.05 14.82
C VAL A 229 0.31 -17.06 15.92
N SER A 230 0.34 -16.06 16.81
CA SER A 230 -0.66 -15.88 17.87
C SER A 230 -2.06 -15.65 17.28
N ARG A 231 -2.17 -14.86 16.20
CA ARG A 231 -3.45 -14.64 15.52
C ARG A 231 -3.98 -15.92 14.86
N CYS A 232 -3.14 -16.70 14.20
CA CYS A 232 -3.54 -17.99 13.63
C CYS A 232 -4.02 -18.96 14.71
N GLN A 233 -3.32 -19.01 15.86
CA GLN A 233 -3.73 -19.83 17.01
C GLN A 233 -5.07 -19.39 17.57
N HIS A 234 -5.31 -18.08 17.75
CA HIS A 234 -6.59 -17.57 18.24
C HIS A 234 -7.75 -17.91 17.29
N ILE A 235 -7.54 -17.74 15.97
CA ILE A 235 -8.56 -18.09 14.97
C ILE A 235 -8.89 -19.59 15.04
N HIS A 236 -7.87 -20.45 15.14
CA HIS A 236 -8.06 -21.89 15.09
C HIS A 236 -8.55 -22.51 16.40
N ASN A 237 -7.96 -22.11 17.53
CA ASN A 237 -8.22 -22.75 18.83
C ASN A 237 -9.44 -22.15 19.53
N ASP A 238 -9.78 -20.88 19.25
CA ASP A 238 -10.87 -20.19 19.94
C ASP A 238 -12.05 -19.93 19.01
N LEU A 239 -11.83 -19.21 17.91
CA LEU A 239 -12.93 -18.76 17.05
C LEU A 239 -13.54 -19.90 16.25
N LEU A 240 -12.72 -20.77 15.67
CA LEU A 240 -13.20 -21.94 14.94
C LEU A 240 -13.92 -22.91 15.87
N VAL A 241 -13.37 -23.22 17.04
CA VAL A 241 -14.02 -24.13 18.00
C VAL A 241 -15.35 -23.57 18.49
N ALA A 242 -15.47 -22.24 18.65
CA ALA A 242 -16.73 -21.61 19.02
C ALA A 242 -17.77 -21.61 17.88
N ALA A 243 -17.33 -21.51 16.62
CA ALA A 243 -18.22 -21.45 15.45
C ALA A 243 -18.60 -22.84 14.90
N ASP A 244 -17.65 -23.77 14.89
CA ASP A 244 -17.76 -25.14 14.38
C ASP A 244 -16.87 -26.10 15.21
N PRO A 245 -17.40 -26.64 16.32
CA PRO A 245 -16.64 -27.53 17.21
C PRO A 245 -16.20 -28.84 16.55
N GLU A 246 -16.98 -29.35 15.59
CA GLU A 246 -16.69 -30.62 14.92
C GLU A 246 -15.46 -30.47 14.00
N LEU A 247 -15.44 -29.41 13.19
CA LEU A 247 -14.28 -29.08 12.36
C LEU A 247 -13.05 -28.76 13.21
N GLY A 248 -13.21 -28.01 14.30
CA GLY A 248 -12.12 -27.69 15.23
C GLY A 248 -11.49 -28.95 15.83
N ALA A 249 -12.30 -29.87 16.36
CA ALA A 249 -11.82 -31.13 16.91
C ALA A 249 -11.15 -32.03 15.85
N TYR A 250 -11.69 -32.04 14.63
CA TYR A 250 -11.12 -32.81 13.53
C TYR A 250 -9.73 -32.30 13.12
N LEU A 251 -9.56 -30.99 12.93
CA LEU A 251 -8.26 -30.42 12.57
C LEU A 251 -7.23 -30.57 13.70
N GLN A 252 -7.68 -30.47 14.96
CA GLN A 252 -6.83 -30.74 16.12
C GLN A 252 -6.37 -32.20 16.16
N ALA A 253 -7.26 -33.16 15.86
CA ALA A 253 -6.93 -34.58 15.80
C ALA A 253 -5.95 -34.91 14.66
N LEU A 254 -5.97 -34.13 13.58
CA LEU A 254 -5.01 -34.24 12.48
C LEU A 254 -3.67 -33.54 12.75
N GLU A 255 -3.51 -32.86 13.89
CA GLU A 255 -2.32 -32.10 14.27
C GLU A 255 -1.89 -31.07 13.20
N ILE A 256 -2.85 -30.54 12.44
CA ILE A 256 -2.57 -29.54 11.40
C ILE A 256 -2.31 -28.19 12.09
N LEU A 257 -1.08 -27.71 11.96
CA LEU A 257 -0.69 -26.41 12.48
C LEU A 257 -1.46 -25.29 11.75
N PRO A 258 -2.10 -24.34 12.48
CA PRO A 258 -2.90 -23.27 11.88
C PRO A 258 -2.11 -22.42 10.87
N GLN A 259 -0.81 -22.26 11.08
CA GLN A 259 0.08 -21.44 10.27
C GLN A 259 0.28 -21.99 8.86
N ILE A 260 -0.09 -23.26 8.60
CA ILE A 260 0.05 -23.86 7.27
C ILE A 260 -0.98 -23.28 6.28
N PHE A 261 -2.12 -22.78 6.77
CA PHE A 261 -3.24 -22.39 5.92
C PHE A 261 -3.92 -21.05 6.30
N LEU A 262 -3.55 -20.44 7.44
CA LEU A 262 -4.10 -19.15 7.89
C LEU A 262 -3.17 -17.95 7.71
N THR A 263 -1.89 -18.17 7.36
CA THR A 263 -0.91 -17.10 7.13
C THR A 263 -1.02 -16.50 5.75
#